data_AF-A0A4Z0K8D7-F1
#
_entry.id   AF-A0A4Z0K8D7-F1
#
_cell.length_a   1.000
_cell.length_b   1.000
_cell.length_c   1.000
_cell.angle_alpha   90.00
_cell.angle_beta   90.00
_cell.angle_gamma   90.00
#
_symmetry.space_group_name_H-M   'P 1'
#
loop_
_entity.id
_entity.type
_entity.pdbx_description
1 polymer ?
#
loop_
_entity_poly.entity_id
_entity_poly.type
_entity_poly.pdbx_seq_one_letter_code
_entity_poly.pdbx_strand_id
1 'polypeptide(L)'
;MIKLTTDKTRLADSFGLDAQKSLLFSAIRLDSSPLVAPIVADTTDGEVLLVRQQEQGNALSAGVPKERMRFYAPWVTIDPRIVADTPAAASLSTLVEELAEGGQVGLDSGVVMKHYSTLSRSLDVVADKQPTTPVVAYEIDTAAVLERFSRWRELGAETATRLIADVEHLDGLDKEIQSRTNTRYSALQSMAKDRGLDAVIISAPPNFSEVVGTQQSEDQLAIWSTQEEKLYVLAPETAHGVSGAPIGRFAGFGAAAVALANGNQIGVEEEWIATGLALELESEGAVLSELSTALGHWRDIRDHEDLGFQIVAARCSVFAIEEALKWAEESLEAGLEFTELDIYARYVDKIVEFRTDNVIPFAIEPYFTNLHSSNRMLFPGPPVDFPINDDTKCIQLDAGVRITFDGITVATSDMARSLPRTDGAKEAYEFFFDVVREGIIGQLRPGVVCEEVHEGTLDYLASHLKRMIEIGMLGEDVDFNTEYRKRNVGHLMGKQESFANELRPGYKHVLDVGSFGAAEIPWRYGDVAIGTEDLWYIGSDRTYILSKR
;
A
#
# COMPACT_ATOMS: atom_id res chain seq x y z
N MET A 1 -27.64 -18.86 -8.90
CA MET A 1 -26.20 -18.79 -9.17
C MET A 1 -25.85 -17.32 -9.19
N ILE A 2 -24.94 -16.89 -8.33
CA ILE A 2 -24.39 -15.53 -8.38
C ILE A 2 -23.13 -15.54 -9.25
N LYS A 3 -22.83 -14.43 -9.91
CA LYS A 3 -21.60 -14.27 -10.70
C LYS A 3 -20.79 -13.10 -10.14
N LEU A 4 -19.51 -13.32 -9.88
CA LEU A 4 -18.60 -12.31 -9.34
C LEU A 4 -17.58 -11.90 -10.42
N THR A 5 -17.36 -10.59 -10.53
CA THR A 5 -16.39 -10.01 -11.45
C THR A 5 -15.65 -8.83 -10.85
N THR A 6 -14.40 -8.64 -11.30
CA THR A 6 -13.53 -7.52 -10.99
C THR A 6 -13.26 -6.65 -12.24
N ASP A 7 -14.09 -6.78 -13.28
CA ASP A 7 -13.96 -6.00 -14.51
C ASP A 7 -14.02 -4.49 -14.23
N LYS A 8 -12.88 -3.81 -14.48
CA LYS A 8 -12.71 -2.37 -14.27
C LYS A 8 -13.65 -1.54 -15.15
N THR A 9 -13.94 -2.01 -16.36
CA THR A 9 -14.87 -1.35 -17.29
C THR A 9 -16.27 -1.40 -16.71
N ARG A 10 -16.68 -2.57 -16.23
CA ARG A 10 -17.99 -2.74 -15.59
C ARG A 10 -18.12 -1.91 -14.31
N LEU A 11 -17.06 -1.84 -13.51
CA LEU A 11 -17.04 -1.01 -12.31
C LEU A 11 -17.23 0.48 -12.65
N ALA A 12 -16.54 0.96 -13.68
CA ALA A 12 -16.68 2.33 -14.16
C ALA A 12 -18.08 2.60 -14.74
N ASP A 13 -18.59 1.72 -15.59
CA ASP A 13 -19.87 1.91 -16.29
C ASP A 13 -21.08 1.79 -15.36
N SER A 14 -21.10 0.78 -14.48
CA SER A 14 -22.24 0.52 -13.59
C SER A 14 -22.23 1.36 -12.31
N PHE A 15 -21.07 1.79 -11.83
CA PHE A 15 -20.92 2.46 -10.53
C PHE A 15 -20.18 3.79 -10.58
N GLY A 16 -19.65 4.22 -11.74
CA GLY A 16 -18.86 5.45 -11.83
C GLY A 16 -17.55 5.40 -11.05
N LEU A 17 -17.07 4.20 -10.72
CA LEU A 17 -15.96 4.01 -9.78
C LEU A 17 -14.69 3.55 -10.50
N ASP A 18 -13.63 4.36 -10.41
CA ASP A 18 -12.27 3.95 -10.75
C ASP A 18 -11.57 3.56 -9.44
N ALA A 19 -11.44 2.25 -9.19
CA ALA A 19 -10.93 1.75 -7.92
C ALA A 19 -9.53 2.29 -7.57
N GLN A 20 -8.63 2.39 -8.56
CA GLN A 20 -7.25 2.81 -8.31
C GLN A 20 -7.14 4.31 -8.03
N LYS A 21 -8.04 5.12 -8.59
CA LYS A 21 -8.08 6.58 -8.32
C LYS A 21 -8.86 6.94 -7.07
N SER A 22 -9.90 6.18 -6.76
CA SER A 22 -10.89 6.57 -5.76
C SER A 22 -10.73 5.87 -4.41
N LEU A 23 -10.08 4.69 -4.36
CA LEU A 23 -9.98 3.88 -3.14
C LEU A 23 -8.57 3.85 -2.59
N LEU A 24 -8.45 3.92 -1.27
CA LEU A 24 -7.18 3.99 -0.57
C LEU A 24 -6.36 2.72 -0.79
N PHE A 25 -6.89 1.54 -0.41
CA PHE A 25 -6.14 0.28 -0.48
C PHE A 25 -5.78 -0.09 -1.91
N SER A 26 -6.63 0.23 -2.89
CA SER A 26 -6.31 -0.03 -4.29
C SER A 26 -5.18 0.87 -4.80
N ALA A 27 -5.02 2.08 -4.25
CA ALA A 27 -3.95 3.00 -4.60
C ALA A 27 -2.62 2.66 -3.91
N ILE A 28 -2.66 2.24 -2.65
CA ILE A 28 -1.45 1.99 -1.83
C ILE A 28 -0.94 0.54 -1.89
N ARG A 29 -1.80 -0.43 -2.20
CA ARG A 29 -1.40 -1.83 -2.39
C ARG A 29 -1.06 -2.08 -3.85
N LEU A 30 0.04 -1.50 -4.33
CA LEU A 30 0.40 -1.58 -5.75
C LEU A 30 0.63 -3.01 -6.24
N ASP A 31 1.05 -3.92 -5.36
CA ASP A 31 1.27 -5.33 -5.67
C ASP A 31 0.07 -6.26 -5.43
N SER A 32 -1.02 -5.74 -4.87
CA SER A 32 -2.21 -6.53 -4.56
C SER A 32 -3.51 -5.77 -4.88
N SER A 33 -3.48 -4.75 -5.75
CA SER A 33 -4.65 -3.92 -6.03
C SER A 33 -5.87 -4.73 -6.50
N PRO A 34 -5.74 -5.80 -7.32
CA PRO A 34 -6.89 -6.65 -7.70
C PRO A 34 -7.53 -7.38 -6.51
N LEU A 35 -6.76 -7.72 -5.46
CA LEU A 35 -7.29 -8.36 -4.25
C LEU A 35 -8.22 -7.42 -3.48
N VAL A 36 -7.86 -6.15 -3.37
CA VAL A 36 -8.56 -5.16 -2.54
C VAL A 36 -9.56 -4.32 -3.33
N ALA A 37 -9.61 -4.48 -4.66
CA ALA A 37 -10.61 -3.86 -5.51
C ALA A 37 -12.03 -4.37 -5.17
N PRO A 38 -13.06 -3.52 -5.31
CA PRO A 38 -14.45 -3.94 -5.20
C PRO A 38 -14.81 -5.04 -6.20
N ILE A 39 -15.72 -5.92 -5.78
CA ILE A 39 -16.23 -7.01 -6.62
C ILE A 39 -17.67 -6.68 -6.99
N VAL A 40 -18.01 -6.75 -8.27
CA VAL A 40 -19.40 -6.68 -8.73
C VAL A 40 -20.00 -8.08 -8.63
N ALA A 41 -21.12 -8.18 -7.90
CA ALA A 41 -21.90 -9.39 -7.77
C ALA A 41 -23.22 -9.28 -8.55
N ASP A 42 -23.40 -10.16 -9.52
CA ASP A 42 -24.68 -10.39 -10.18
C ASP A 42 -25.55 -11.30 -9.34
N THR A 43 -26.64 -10.74 -8.84
CA THR A 43 -27.65 -11.46 -8.07
C THR A 43 -28.97 -11.52 -8.84
N THR A 44 -29.94 -12.28 -8.33
CA THR A 44 -31.30 -12.31 -8.89
C THR A 44 -32.00 -10.96 -8.81
N ASP A 45 -31.62 -10.13 -7.84
CA ASP A 45 -32.24 -8.82 -7.57
C ASP A 45 -31.49 -7.66 -8.24
N GLY A 46 -30.40 -7.96 -8.95
CA GLY A 46 -29.58 -6.99 -9.69
C GLY A 46 -28.11 -7.02 -9.29
N GLU A 47 -27.37 -6.01 -9.76
CA GLU A 47 -25.96 -5.81 -9.47
C GLU A 47 -25.73 -5.15 -8.11
N VAL A 48 -24.87 -5.76 -7.30
CA VAL A 48 -24.44 -5.23 -6.00
C VAL A 48 -22.93 -5.12 -5.97
N LEU A 49 -22.41 -4.03 -5.40
CA LEU A 49 -20.99 -3.83 -5.20
C LEU A 49 -20.55 -4.33 -3.82
N LEU A 50 -19.58 -5.25 -3.80
CA LEU A 50 -18.99 -5.76 -2.56
C LEU A 50 -17.74 -4.94 -2.23
N VAL A 51 -17.76 -4.22 -1.11
CA VAL A 51 -16.71 -3.25 -0.73
C VAL A 51 -16.22 -3.56 0.68
N ARG A 52 -14.90 -3.43 0.94
CA ARG A 52 -14.39 -3.49 2.32
C ARG A 52 -14.94 -2.32 3.11
N GLN A 53 -15.38 -2.52 4.36
CA GLN A 53 -15.98 -1.42 5.14
C GLN A 53 -15.03 -0.23 5.32
N GLN A 54 -13.71 -0.46 5.35
CA GLN A 54 -12.69 0.58 5.39
C GLN A 54 -12.76 1.57 4.22
N GLU A 55 -13.22 1.11 3.04
CA GLU A 55 -13.33 1.90 1.81
C GLU A 55 -14.69 2.62 1.70
N GLN A 56 -15.53 2.57 2.74
CA GLN A 56 -16.85 3.18 2.72
C GLN A 56 -16.79 4.68 2.40
N GLY A 57 -15.87 5.41 3.03
CA GLY A 57 -15.71 6.85 2.82
C GLY A 57 -15.32 7.18 1.37
N ASN A 58 -14.36 6.42 0.84
CA ASN A 58 -13.88 6.49 -0.53
C ASN A 58 -14.98 6.18 -1.57
N ALA A 59 -15.70 5.07 -1.41
CA ALA A 59 -16.77 4.67 -2.33
C ALA A 59 -17.94 5.67 -2.33
N LEU A 60 -18.32 6.19 -1.16
CA LEU A 60 -19.36 7.23 -1.06
C LEU A 60 -18.91 8.54 -1.70
N SER A 61 -17.65 8.93 -1.50
CA SER A 61 -17.06 10.14 -2.10
C SER A 61 -16.99 10.05 -3.62
N ALA A 62 -16.83 8.84 -4.17
CA ALA A 62 -16.92 8.56 -5.60
C ALA A 62 -18.35 8.58 -6.16
N GLY A 63 -19.37 8.77 -5.30
CA GLY A 63 -20.78 8.87 -5.71
C GLY A 63 -21.50 7.54 -5.82
N VAL A 64 -20.93 6.44 -5.30
CA VAL A 64 -21.59 5.13 -5.31
C VAL A 64 -22.78 5.13 -4.34
N PRO A 65 -24.01 4.81 -4.78
CA PRO A 65 -25.17 4.80 -3.89
C PRO A 65 -25.06 3.71 -2.81
N LYS A 66 -25.33 4.07 -1.54
CA LYS A 66 -25.16 3.18 -0.38
C LYS A 66 -26.00 1.90 -0.48
N GLU A 67 -27.21 1.99 -1.03
CA GLU A 67 -28.14 0.88 -1.21
C GLU A 67 -27.66 -0.16 -2.24
N ARG A 68 -26.75 0.23 -3.14
CA ARG A 68 -26.12 -0.67 -4.11
C ARG A 68 -24.81 -1.30 -3.60
N MET A 69 -24.42 -1.01 -2.36
CA MET A 69 -23.23 -1.55 -1.74
C MET A 69 -23.57 -2.57 -0.65
N ARG A 70 -22.69 -3.55 -0.48
CA ARG A 70 -22.62 -4.43 0.69
C ARG A 70 -21.20 -4.44 1.21
N PHE A 71 -21.07 -4.36 2.53
CA PHE A 71 -19.77 -4.26 3.18
C PHE A 71 -19.33 -5.58 3.77
N TYR A 72 -18.03 -5.84 3.72
CA TYR A 72 -17.38 -6.95 4.40
C TYR A 72 -16.08 -6.49 5.07
N ALA A 73 -15.52 -7.36 5.93
CA ALA A 73 -14.32 -7.10 6.72
C ALA A 73 -14.49 -5.81 7.57
N PRO A 74 -15.13 -5.91 8.75
CA PRO A 74 -15.48 -4.75 9.54
C PRO A 74 -14.26 -3.89 9.85
N TRP A 75 -14.42 -2.58 9.71
CA TRP A 75 -13.38 -1.61 9.95
C TRP A 75 -13.11 -1.50 11.45
N VAL A 76 -11.84 -1.50 11.82
CA VAL A 76 -11.42 -1.41 13.21
C VAL A 76 -11.59 0.03 13.69
N THR A 77 -12.42 0.25 14.70
CA THR A 77 -12.69 1.58 15.25
C THR A 77 -12.80 1.54 16.76
N ILE A 78 -12.27 2.55 17.43
CA ILE A 78 -12.48 2.81 18.87
C ILE A 78 -13.76 3.60 19.12
N ASP A 79 -14.45 4.02 18.06
CA ASP A 79 -15.75 4.68 18.11
C ASP A 79 -16.80 3.85 17.35
N PRO A 80 -17.65 3.09 18.06
CA PRO A 80 -18.64 2.23 17.43
C PRO A 80 -19.75 3.02 16.72
N ARG A 81 -19.94 4.31 17.02
CA ARG A 81 -20.98 5.14 16.41
C ARG A 81 -20.74 5.34 14.91
N ILE A 82 -19.48 5.35 14.48
CA ILE A 82 -19.07 5.60 13.10
C ILE A 82 -19.57 4.49 12.15
N VAL A 83 -19.66 3.25 12.66
CA VAL A 83 -20.03 2.06 11.88
C VAL A 83 -21.46 1.57 12.16
N ALA A 84 -22.17 2.18 13.11
CA ALA A 84 -23.45 1.69 13.61
C ALA A 84 -24.51 1.48 12.51
N ASP A 85 -24.58 2.40 11.54
CA ASP A 85 -25.59 2.38 10.47
C ASP A 85 -25.12 1.68 9.19
N THR A 86 -23.97 0.98 9.22
CA THR A 86 -23.38 0.38 8.03
C THR A 86 -22.84 -1.01 8.33
N PRO A 87 -23.70 -2.02 8.52
CA PRO A 87 -23.27 -3.36 8.90
C PRO A 87 -22.35 -3.96 7.82
N ALA A 88 -21.35 -4.71 8.27
CA ALA A 88 -20.41 -5.41 7.42
C ALA A 88 -20.33 -6.89 7.83
N ALA A 89 -20.32 -7.78 6.83
CA ALA A 89 -20.05 -9.19 7.05
C ALA A 89 -18.61 -9.41 7.55
N ALA A 90 -18.37 -10.46 8.33
CA ALA A 90 -17.04 -10.73 8.91
C ALA A 90 -15.94 -10.91 7.86
N SER A 91 -16.28 -11.45 6.69
CA SER A 91 -15.35 -11.71 5.58
C SER A 91 -16.06 -11.64 4.23
N LEU A 92 -15.29 -11.58 3.14
CA LEU A 92 -15.83 -11.71 1.78
C LEU A 92 -16.56 -13.05 1.61
N SER A 93 -15.98 -14.15 2.10
CA SER A 93 -16.61 -15.48 2.00
C SER A 93 -17.98 -15.52 2.66
N THR A 94 -18.11 -14.92 3.86
CA THR A 94 -19.40 -14.81 4.56
C THR A 94 -20.42 -14.02 3.75
N LEU A 95 -20.02 -12.86 3.20
CA LEU A 95 -20.92 -12.05 2.38
C LEU A 95 -21.35 -12.78 1.10
N VAL A 96 -20.43 -13.47 0.43
CA VAL A 96 -20.72 -14.24 -0.78
C VAL A 96 -21.62 -15.43 -0.46
N GLU A 97 -21.43 -16.10 0.69
CA GLU A 97 -22.30 -17.18 1.16
C GLU A 97 -23.74 -16.70 1.39
N GLU A 98 -23.91 -15.56 2.06
CA GLU A 98 -25.20 -14.92 2.29
C GLU A 98 -25.90 -14.59 0.95
N LEU A 99 -25.17 -14.05 -0.01
CA LEU A 99 -25.71 -13.71 -1.34
C LEU A 99 -26.01 -14.94 -2.21
N ALA A 100 -25.26 -16.03 -2.03
CA ALA A 100 -25.43 -17.25 -2.82
C ALA A 100 -26.63 -18.09 -2.37
N GLU A 101 -27.09 -17.93 -1.11
CA GLU A 101 -28.18 -18.69 -0.50
C GLU A 101 -28.02 -20.23 -0.67
N GLY A 102 -26.78 -20.72 -0.55
CA GLY A 102 -26.42 -22.13 -0.76
C GLY A 102 -26.36 -22.57 -2.23
N GLY A 103 -26.50 -21.65 -3.18
CA GLY A 103 -26.29 -21.90 -4.61
C GLY A 103 -24.82 -21.86 -5.01
N GLN A 104 -24.54 -22.30 -6.24
CA GLN A 104 -23.21 -22.22 -6.85
C GLN A 104 -22.80 -20.76 -7.13
N VAL A 105 -21.51 -20.48 -6.97
CA VAL A 105 -20.86 -19.18 -7.20
C VAL A 105 -20.02 -19.26 -8.47
N GLY A 106 -20.30 -18.40 -9.45
CA GLY A 106 -19.46 -18.23 -10.62
C GLY A 106 -18.42 -17.13 -10.41
N LEU A 107 -17.17 -17.35 -10.84
CA LEU A 107 -16.14 -16.30 -10.92
C LEU A 107 -15.75 -16.04 -12.38
N ASP A 108 -15.63 -14.77 -12.76
CA ASP A 108 -14.97 -14.40 -14.01
C ASP A 108 -13.48 -14.75 -13.96
N SER A 109 -12.88 -14.98 -15.13
CA SER A 109 -11.47 -15.35 -15.25
C SER A 109 -10.52 -14.28 -14.69
N GLY A 110 -10.95 -13.01 -14.71
CA GLY A 110 -10.19 -11.85 -14.19
C GLY A 110 -10.22 -11.69 -12.67
N VAL A 111 -11.05 -12.45 -11.95
CA VAL A 111 -11.03 -12.44 -10.47
C VAL A 111 -9.70 -13.02 -9.99
N VAL A 112 -9.08 -12.39 -8.99
CA VAL A 112 -7.75 -12.79 -8.50
C VAL A 112 -7.73 -14.20 -7.91
N MET A 113 -6.62 -14.93 -8.08
CA MET A 113 -6.46 -16.30 -7.60
C MET A 113 -6.72 -16.46 -6.09
N LYS A 114 -6.34 -15.46 -5.27
CA LYS A 114 -6.58 -15.51 -3.83
C LYS A 114 -8.06 -15.57 -3.47
N HIS A 115 -8.92 -14.85 -4.18
CA HIS A 115 -10.36 -14.92 -3.97
C HIS A 115 -10.91 -16.27 -4.38
N TYR A 116 -10.49 -16.81 -5.53
CA TYR A 116 -10.88 -18.15 -5.97
C TYR A 116 -10.51 -19.21 -4.92
N SER A 117 -9.24 -19.30 -4.54
CA SER A 117 -8.76 -20.29 -3.58
C SER A 117 -9.40 -20.16 -2.20
N THR A 118 -9.73 -18.93 -1.76
CA THR A 118 -10.38 -18.69 -0.47
C THR A 118 -11.86 -19.09 -0.50
N LEU A 119 -12.60 -18.70 -1.53
CA LEU A 119 -14.03 -19.02 -1.68
C LEU A 119 -14.24 -20.52 -1.89
N SER A 120 -13.40 -21.17 -2.69
CA SER A 120 -13.49 -22.61 -2.98
C SER A 120 -13.26 -23.51 -1.74
N ARG A 121 -12.74 -22.99 -0.63
CA ARG A 121 -12.61 -23.75 0.63
C ARG A 121 -13.93 -24.01 1.33
N SER A 122 -14.93 -23.15 1.11
CA SER A 122 -16.21 -23.19 1.83
C SER A 122 -17.44 -23.18 0.92
N LEU A 123 -17.30 -22.82 -0.36
CA LEU A 123 -18.41 -22.66 -1.29
C LEU A 123 -18.22 -23.53 -2.54
N ASP A 124 -19.32 -23.86 -3.22
CA ASP A 124 -19.28 -24.47 -4.56
C ASP A 124 -18.98 -23.38 -5.60
N VAL A 125 -17.72 -23.31 -6.03
CA VAL A 125 -17.20 -22.25 -6.90
C VAL A 125 -16.80 -22.81 -8.26
N VAL A 126 -17.29 -22.18 -9.33
CA VAL A 126 -16.88 -22.44 -10.72
C VAL A 126 -16.25 -21.18 -11.30
N ALA A 127 -15.04 -21.28 -11.83
CA ALA A 127 -14.33 -20.17 -12.44
C ALA A 127 -14.26 -20.31 -13.96
N ASP A 128 -14.38 -19.20 -14.67
CA ASP A 128 -14.21 -19.16 -16.11
C ASP A 128 -12.73 -19.32 -16.49
N LYS A 129 -12.49 -19.98 -17.62
CA LYS A 129 -11.16 -20.06 -18.23
C LYS A 129 -10.92 -18.84 -19.11
N GLN A 130 -9.68 -18.37 -19.15
CA GLN A 130 -9.26 -17.38 -20.13
C GLN A 130 -8.87 -18.03 -21.46
N PRO A 131 -9.00 -17.33 -22.60
CA PRO A 131 -8.42 -17.79 -23.87
C PRO A 131 -6.89 -17.84 -23.78
N THR A 132 -6.30 -18.93 -24.25
CA THR A 132 -4.85 -19.04 -24.39
C THR A 132 -4.36 -18.10 -25.49
N THR A 133 -3.38 -17.25 -25.16
CA THR A 133 -2.79 -16.28 -26.09
C THR A 133 -1.33 -16.63 -26.37
N PRO A 134 -0.91 -16.81 -27.64
CA PRO A 134 0.50 -17.06 -27.97
C PRO A 134 1.42 -15.95 -27.46
N VAL A 135 2.56 -16.36 -26.91
CA VAL A 135 3.54 -15.44 -26.30
C VAL A 135 4.94 -15.65 -26.86
N VAL A 136 5.74 -14.58 -26.80
CA VAL A 136 7.18 -14.59 -27.05
C VAL A 136 7.89 -14.42 -25.71
N ALA A 137 8.92 -15.22 -25.47
CA ALA A 137 9.81 -15.06 -24.33
C ALA A 137 11.04 -14.23 -24.71
N TYR A 138 11.42 -13.30 -23.84
CA TYR A 138 12.57 -12.43 -23.97
C TYR A 138 13.50 -12.62 -22.78
N GLU A 139 14.78 -12.90 -23.01
CA GLU A 139 15.79 -12.98 -21.96
C GLU A 139 16.27 -11.57 -21.57
N ILE A 140 16.24 -11.25 -20.28
CA ILE A 140 16.64 -9.96 -19.73
C ILE A 140 18.11 -10.01 -19.32
N ASP A 141 18.87 -9.00 -19.74
CA ASP A 141 20.22 -8.76 -19.24
C ASP A 141 20.15 -8.17 -17.83
N THR A 142 20.24 -9.03 -16.82
CA THR A 142 20.18 -8.66 -15.41
C THR A 142 21.31 -7.71 -15.01
N ALA A 143 22.49 -7.78 -15.64
CA ALA A 143 23.60 -6.87 -15.34
C ALA A 143 23.28 -5.43 -15.77
N ALA A 144 22.64 -5.25 -16.94
CA ALA A 144 22.18 -3.94 -17.39
C ALA A 144 21.13 -3.33 -16.44
N VAL A 145 20.25 -4.16 -15.88
CA VAL A 145 19.26 -3.73 -14.88
C VAL A 145 19.92 -3.30 -13.57
N LEU A 146 20.92 -4.05 -13.09
CA LEU A 146 21.72 -3.65 -11.90
C LEU A 146 22.42 -2.31 -12.14
N GLU A 147 23.06 -2.14 -13.30
CA GLU A 147 23.77 -0.91 -13.65
C GLU A 147 22.84 0.31 -13.70
N ARG A 148 21.66 0.16 -14.33
CA ARG A 148 20.64 1.24 -14.39
C ARG A 148 20.27 1.73 -13.00
N PHE A 149 19.91 0.81 -12.08
CA PHE A 149 19.52 1.21 -10.73
C PHE A 149 20.69 1.77 -9.92
N SER A 150 21.92 1.29 -10.11
CA SER A 150 23.09 1.87 -9.46
C SER A 150 23.26 3.35 -9.84
N ARG A 151 23.10 3.70 -11.12
CA ARG A 151 23.17 5.09 -11.58
C ARG A 151 22.07 5.96 -10.98
N TRP A 152 20.86 5.42 -10.84
CA TRP A 152 19.77 6.13 -10.16
C TRP A 152 20.11 6.37 -8.68
N ARG A 153 20.56 5.33 -7.96
CA ARG A 153 20.91 5.44 -6.54
C ARG A 153 22.03 6.44 -6.27
N GLU A 154 22.99 6.60 -7.18
CA GLU A 154 23.99 7.66 -7.10
C GLU A 154 23.34 9.06 -7.08
N LEU A 155 22.39 9.33 -7.99
CA LEU A 155 21.63 10.59 -8.00
C LEU A 155 20.78 10.79 -6.75
N GLY A 156 20.14 9.72 -6.27
CA GLY A 156 19.36 9.72 -5.03
C GLY A 156 20.24 10.06 -3.82
N ALA A 157 21.40 9.43 -3.72
CA ALA A 157 22.36 9.65 -2.64
C ALA A 157 22.90 11.08 -2.60
N GLU A 158 23.31 11.61 -3.75
CA GLU A 158 23.78 13.00 -3.87
C GLU A 158 22.71 14.01 -3.46
N THR A 159 21.47 13.78 -3.91
CA THR A 159 20.33 14.67 -3.61
C THR A 159 19.98 14.61 -2.12
N ALA A 160 19.87 13.42 -1.54
CA ALA A 160 19.55 13.22 -0.13
C ALA A 160 20.60 13.84 0.80
N THR A 161 21.88 13.62 0.51
CA THR A 161 22.99 14.17 1.30
C THR A 161 22.93 15.69 1.36
N ARG A 162 22.63 16.35 0.23
CA ARG A 162 22.44 17.80 0.19
C ARG A 162 21.24 18.27 1.01
N LEU A 163 20.12 17.55 0.94
CA LEU A 163 18.89 17.91 1.64
C LEU A 163 19.01 17.84 3.16
N ILE A 164 19.86 16.93 3.68
CA ILE A 164 19.97 16.67 5.13
C ILE A 164 21.20 17.31 5.78
N ALA A 165 22.10 17.91 5.00
CA ALA A 165 23.40 18.40 5.49
C ALA A 165 23.31 19.37 6.68
N ASP A 166 22.26 20.20 6.72
CA ASP A 166 22.04 21.20 7.77
C ASP A 166 20.87 20.83 8.71
N VAL A 167 20.49 19.55 8.76
CA VAL A 167 19.38 19.05 9.59
C VAL A 167 19.93 18.29 10.80
N GLU A 168 19.99 18.97 11.96
CA GLU A 168 20.68 18.48 13.17
C GLU A 168 20.27 17.06 13.60
N HIS A 169 18.97 16.75 13.61
CA HIS A 169 18.49 15.44 14.05
C HIS A 169 18.82 14.30 13.06
N LEU A 170 19.25 14.63 11.84
CA LEU A 170 19.67 13.68 10.80
C LEU A 170 21.20 13.59 10.66
N ASP A 171 21.97 14.24 11.53
CA ASP A 171 23.43 14.18 11.48
C ASP A 171 23.94 12.72 11.50
N GLY A 172 24.87 12.41 10.61
CA GLY A 172 25.43 11.07 10.42
C GLY A 172 24.64 10.12 9.51
N LEU A 173 23.40 10.44 9.13
CA LEU A 173 22.59 9.59 8.24
C LEU A 173 23.22 9.43 6.85
N ASP A 174 24.01 10.42 6.40
CA ASP A 174 24.76 10.38 5.14
C ASP A 174 25.66 9.15 5.01
N LYS A 175 26.15 8.62 6.14
CA LYS A 175 27.02 7.43 6.18
C LYS A 175 26.26 6.13 5.89
N GLU A 176 24.95 6.13 6.09
CA GLU A 176 24.07 4.98 5.85
C GLU A 176 23.59 4.90 4.39
N ILE A 177 23.71 6.01 3.64
CA ILE A 177 23.28 6.07 2.24
C ILE A 177 24.23 5.26 1.36
N GLN A 178 23.79 4.08 0.94
CA GLN A 178 24.51 3.22 0.02
C GLN A 178 24.02 3.40 -1.42
N SER A 179 24.93 3.52 -2.38
CA SER A 179 24.57 3.65 -3.82
C SER A 179 24.96 2.45 -4.69
N ARG A 180 25.76 1.52 -4.16
CA ARG A 180 26.38 0.43 -4.93
C ARG A 180 25.90 -0.97 -4.57
N THR A 181 25.30 -1.15 -3.39
CA THR A 181 24.75 -2.44 -2.97
C THR A 181 23.49 -2.71 -3.78
N ASN A 182 23.38 -3.90 -4.37
CA ASN A 182 22.17 -4.34 -5.06
C ASN A 182 22.05 -5.86 -4.98
N THR A 183 21.11 -6.31 -4.16
CA THR A 183 20.94 -7.73 -3.81
C THR A 183 19.73 -8.36 -4.51
N ARG A 184 19.07 -7.67 -5.44
CA ARG A 184 17.75 -8.09 -5.98
C ARG A 184 17.68 -9.52 -6.45
N TYR A 185 18.61 -9.91 -7.31
CA TYR A 185 18.60 -11.24 -7.93
C TYR A 185 19.14 -12.30 -6.97
N SER A 186 20.16 -11.98 -6.16
CA SER A 186 20.66 -12.90 -5.14
C SER A 186 19.62 -13.19 -4.07
N ALA A 187 18.87 -12.18 -3.62
CA ALA A 187 17.80 -12.32 -2.63
C ALA A 187 16.59 -13.05 -3.22
N LEU A 188 16.22 -12.75 -4.46
CA LEU A 188 15.16 -13.46 -5.18
C LEU A 188 15.53 -14.95 -5.37
N GLN A 189 16.78 -15.22 -5.73
CA GLN A 189 17.32 -16.57 -5.89
C GLN A 189 17.32 -17.34 -4.56
N SER A 190 17.73 -16.72 -3.46
CA SER A 190 17.66 -17.33 -2.12
C SER A 190 16.23 -17.63 -1.72
N MET A 191 15.32 -16.66 -1.86
CA MET A 191 13.89 -16.85 -1.56
C MET A 191 13.29 -18.02 -2.36
N ALA A 192 13.60 -18.10 -3.66
CA ALA A 192 13.11 -19.19 -4.52
C ALA A 192 13.68 -20.56 -4.10
N LYS A 193 14.99 -20.63 -3.80
CA LYS A 193 15.66 -21.86 -3.33
C LYS A 193 15.12 -22.33 -1.97
N ASP A 194 14.96 -21.43 -1.01
CA ASP A 194 14.48 -21.74 0.34
C ASP A 194 13.05 -22.30 0.33
N ARG A 195 12.27 -21.91 -0.67
CA ARG A 195 10.89 -22.39 -0.89
C ARG A 195 10.81 -23.59 -1.84
N GLY A 196 11.93 -24.06 -2.38
CA GLY A 196 11.96 -25.20 -3.31
C GLY A 196 11.25 -24.93 -4.63
N LEU A 197 11.31 -23.70 -5.13
CA LEU A 197 10.63 -23.29 -6.37
C LEU A 197 11.55 -23.44 -7.58
N ASP A 198 11.00 -23.98 -8.66
CA ASP A 198 11.69 -24.08 -9.96
C ASP A 198 11.64 -22.72 -10.69
N ALA A 199 10.57 -21.97 -10.49
CA ALA A 199 10.44 -20.61 -10.99
C ALA A 199 9.54 -19.71 -10.12
N VAL A 200 9.69 -18.40 -10.31
CA VAL A 200 8.82 -17.36 -9.76
C VAL A 200 8.22 -16.57 -10.90
N ILE A 201 6.89 -16.54 -11.00
CA ILE A 201 6.16 -15.63 -11.88
C ILE A 201 5.97 -14.30 -11.15
N ILE A 202 6.40 -13.22 -11.80
CA ILE A 202 6.37 -11.86 -11.30
C ILE A 202 5.59 -11.00 -12.30
N SER A 203 4.51 -10.43 -11.83
CA SER A 203 3.44 -9.83 -12.65
C SER A 203 2.86 -8.57 -12.02
N ALA A 204 3.02 -8.37 -10.71
CA ALA A 204 2.67 -7.14 -10.06
C ALA A 204 3.62 -6.01 -10.49
N PRO A 205 3.11 -4.81 -10.84
CA PRO A 205 3.91 -3.70 -11.35
C PRO A 205 5.15 -3.32 -10.55
N PRO A 206 5.10 -3.21 -9.21
CA PRO A 206 6.31 -2.85 -8.44
C PRO A 206 7.38 -3.95 -8.54
N ASN A 207 7.00 -5.23 -8.44
CA ASN A 207 7.95 -6.34 -8.54
C ASN A 207 8.49 -6.51 -9.96
N PHE A 208 7.61 -6.45 -10.97
CA PHE A 208 7.99 -6.55 -12.37
C PHE A 208 8.99 -5.46 -12.73
N SER A 209 8.68 -4.20 -12.41
CA SER A 209 9.53 -3.07 -12.77
C SER A 209 10.87 -3.12 -12.03
N GLU A 210 10.88 -3.64 -10.79
CA GLU A 210 12.11 -3.84 -10.03
C GLU A 210 13.04 -4.89 -10.65
N VAL A 211 12.50 -6.03 -11.11
CA VAL A 211 13.34 -7.10 -11.68
C VAL A 211 13.69 -6.88 -13.14
N VAL A 212 12.83 -6.22 -13.93
CA VAL A 212 13.05 -5.99 -15.37
C VAL A 212 13.74 -4.65 -15.64
N GLY A 213 13.61 -3.66 -14.74
CA GLY A 213 14.21 -2.34 -14.91
C GLY A 213 13.56 -1.46 -15.97
N THR A 214 12.29 -1.74 -16.29
CA THR A 214 11.41 -0.93 -17.15
C THR A 214 9.98 -0.97 -16.59
N GLN A 215 9.20 0.08 -16.85
CA GLN A 215 7.78 0.08 -16.54
C GLN A 215 7.07 -1.08 -17.24
N GLN A 216 6.20 -1.79 -16.52
CA GLN A 216 5.41 -2.88 -17.07
C GLN A 216 4.37 -2.34 -18.08
N SER A 217 4.27 -2.99 -19.24
CA SER A 217 3.12 -2.81 -20.13
C SER A 217 2.02 -3.82 -19.83
N GLU A 218 0.78 -3.52 -20.22
CA GLU A 218 -0.34 -4.46 -20.10
C GLU A 218 0.01 -5.83 -20.73
N ASP A 219 -0.45 -6.90 -20.10
CA ASP A 219 -0.25 -8.31 -20.51
C ASP A 219 1.20 -8.83 -20.51
N GLN A 220 2.14 -8.18 -19.82
CA GLN A 220 3.48 -8.72 -19.61
C GLN A 220 3.59 -9.44 -18.25
N LEU A 221 4.34 -10.53 -18.22
CA LEU A 221 4.79 -11.14 -16.97
C LEU A 221 6.27 -11.53 -17.05
N ALA A 222 6.95 -11.52 -15.93
CA ALA A 222 8.34 -11.95 -15.81
C ALA A 222 8.43 -13.32 -15.15
N ILE A 223 9.46 -14.08 -15.51
CA ILE A 223 9.75 -15.40 -14.92
C ILE A 223 11.21 -15.40 -14.49
N TRP A 224 11.44 -15.59 -13.20
CA TRP A 224 12.75 -15.96 -12.69
C TRP A 224 12.89 -17.48 -12.69
N SER A 225 13.83 -18.00 -13.48
CA SER A 225 14.17 -19.44 -13.50
C SER A 225 15.23 -19.72 -12.44
N THR A 226 14.86 -20.46 -11.38
CA THR A 226 15.72 -20.71 -10.23
C THR A 226 16.95 -21.54 -10.58
N GLN A 227 16.81 -22.48 -11.52
CA GLN A 227 17.91 -23.37 -11.93
C GLN A 227 18.92 -22.64 -12.82
N GLU A 228 18.43 -21.83 -13.74
CA GLU A 228 19.28 -21.12 -14.71
C GLU A 228 19.80 -19.79 -14.16
N GLU A 229 19.20 -19.28 -13.07
CA GLU A 229 19.44 -17.96 -12.51
C GLU A 229 19.27 -16.86 -13.56
N LYS A 230 18.23 -17.02 -14.39
CA LYS A 230 17.89 -16.16 -15.52
C LYS A 230 16.51 -15.55 -15.35
N LEU A 231 16.37 -14.34 -15.89
CA LEU A 231 15.11 -13.61 -15.94
C LEU A 231 14.58 -13.57 -17.38
N TYR A 232 13.32 -13.94 -17.53
CA TYR A 232 12.59 -13.89 -18.78
C TYR A 232 11.39 -12.95 -18.66
N VAL A 233 11.00 -12.31 -19.74
CA VAL A 233 9.70 -11.63 -19.89
C VAL A 233 8.89 -12.35 -20.95
N LEU A 234 7.64 -12.70 -20.61
CA LEU A 234 6.65 -13.18 -21.54
C LEU A 234 5.74 -12.01 -21.94
N ALA A 235 5.50 -11.89 -23.24
CA ALA A 235 4.58 -10.91 -23.77
C ALA A 235 3.81 -11.49 -24.97
N PRO A 236 2.56 -11.04 -25.22
CA PRO A 236 1.82 -11.40 -26.43
C PRO A 236 2.63 -11.05 -27.69
N GLU A 237 2.40 -11.76 -28.78
CA GLU A 237 3.08 -11.50 -30.05
C GLU A 237 2.80 -10.09 -30.62
N THR A 238 1.71 -9.48 -30.18
CA THR A 238 1.31 -8.10 -30.53
C THR A 238 1.99 -7.04 -29.67
N ALA A 239 2.70 -7.42 -28.60
CA ALA A 239 3.38 -6.47 -27.75
C ALA A 239 4.58 -5.83 -28.46
N HIS A 240 4.76 -4.53 -28.25
CA HIS A 240 5.86 -3.75 -28.80
C HIS A 240 6.73 -3.20 -27.67
N GLY A 241 8.03 -3.00 -27.94
CA GLY A 241 8.95 -2.41 -26.96
C GLY A 241 9.26 -3.29 -25.75
N VAL A 242 9.09 -4.61 -25.88
CA VAL A 242 9.41 -5.57 -24.80
C VAL A 242 10.92 -5.58 -24.55
N SER A 243 11.32 -5.47 -23.29
CA SER A 243 12.72 -5.54 -22.87
C SER A 243 13.31 -6.93 -23.10
N GLY A 244 14.59 -7.00 -23.49
CA GLY A 244 15.33 -8.24 -23.64
C GLY A 244 15.48 -8.77 -25.07
N ALA A 245 16.17 -9.89 -25.20
CA ALA A 245 16.40 -10.56 -26.48
C ALA A 245 15.39 -11.72 -26.66
N PRO A 246 14.69 -11.82 -27.81
CA PRO A 246 13.72 -12.91 -28.01
C PRO A 246 14.42 -14.27 -28.07
N ILE A 247 13.93 -15.23 -27.30
CA ILE A 247 14.51 -16.58 -27.21
C ILE A 247 13.57 -17.69 -27.70
N GLY A 248 12.27 -17.44 -27.80
CA GLY A 248 11.31 -18.47 -28.21
C GLY A 248 9.87 -17.99 -28.28
N ARG A 249 9.03 -18.80 -28.93
CA ARG A 249 7.57 -18.61 -29.02
C ARG A 249 6.88 -19.80 -28.38
N PHE A 250 5.78 -19.54 -27.70
CA PHE A 250 5.01 -20.53 -26.96
C PHE A 250 3.53 -20.37 -27.23
N ALA A 251 2.77 -21.45 -27.03
CA ALA A 251 1.33 -21.47 -27.28
C ALA A 251 0.53 -20.57 -26.33
N GLY A 252 1.03 -20.37 -25.10
CA GLY A 252 0.38 -19.66 -24.01
C GLY A 252 1.36 -19.25 -22.93
N PHE A 253 0.91 -18.45 -21.97
CA PHE A 253 1.69 -18.10 -20.78
C PHE A 253 1.99 -19.34 -19.94
N GLY A 254 1.02 -20.24 -19.78
CA GLY A 254 1.21 -21.49 -19.01
C GLY A 254 2.30 -22.37 -19.60
N ALA A 255 2.24 -22.61 -20.92
CA ALA A 255 3.19 -23.44 -21.63
C ALA A 255 4.62 -22.87 -21.59
N ALA A 256 4.74 -21.54 -21.73
CA ALA A 256 6.01 -20.85 -21.60
C ALA A 256 6.58 -20.93 -20.17
N ALA A 257 5.75 -20.71 -19.16
CA ALA A 257 6.17 -20.74 -17.76
C ALA A 257 6.74 -22.10 -17.35
N VAL A 258 6.04 -23.19 -17.67
CA VAL A 258 6.50 -24.55 -17.38
C VAL A 258 7.78 -24.89 -18.15
N ALA A 259 7.87 -24.48 -19.43
CA ALA A 259 9.05 -24.74 -20.24
C ALA A 259 10.30 -24.00 -19.73
N LEU A 260 10.17 -22.75 -19.30
CA LEU A 260 11.28 -21.92 -18.82
C LEU A 260 11.64 -22.19 -17.34
N ALA A 261 10.70 -22.72 -16.56
CA ALA A 261 10.95 -23.10 -15.18
C ALA A 261 11.93 -24.27 -15.03
N ASN A 262 12.03 -25.14 -16.05
CA ASN A 262 12.75 -26.43 -15.96
C ASN A 262 12.25 -27.32 -14.80
N GLY A 263 10.97 -27.18 -14.45
CA GLY A 263 10.32 -27.88 -13.35
C GLY A 263 8.85 -27.50 -13.27
N ASN A 264 8.18 -27.90 -12.19
CA ASN A 264 6.74 -27.67 -12.04
C ASN A 264 6.33 -26.92 -10.77
N GLN A 265 7.24 -26.69 -9.82
CA GLN A 265 6.95 -25.88 -8.64
C GLN A 265 7.10 -24.39 -8.98
N ILE A 266 5.98 -23.72 -9.22
CA ILE A 266 5.96 -22.32 -9.67
C ILE A 266 5.35 -21.45 -8.58
N GLY A 267 6.13 -20.50 -8.09
CA GLY A 267 5.64 -19.45 -7.20
C GLY A 267 4.92 -18.35 -7.98
N VAL A 268 3.79 -17.88 -7.47
CA VAL A 268 2.96 -16.85 -8.12
C VAL A 268 2.49 -15.81 -7.11
N GLU A 269 2.29 -14.59 -7.56
CA GLU A 269 1.64 -13.52 -6.78
C GLU A 269 0.13 -13.74 -6.76
N GLU A 270 -0.35 -14.59 -5.87
CA GLU A 270 -1.75 -15.01 -5.81
C GLU A 270 -2.72 -13.87 -5.52
N GLU A 271 -2.24 -12.77 -4.94
CA GLU A 271 -3.01 -11.54 -4.70
C GLU A 271 -3.03 -10.58 -5.90
N TRP A 272 -2.36 -10.95 -6.99
CA TRP A 272 -2.32 -10.19 -8.24
C TRP A 272 -2.82 -11.00 -9.45
N ILE A 273 -2.34 -12.24 -9.62
CA ILE A 273 -2.64 -13.01 -10.82
C ILE A 273 -4.11 -13.39 -10.91
N ALA A 274 -4.65 -13.33 -12.13
CA ALA A 274 -6.02 -13.70 -12.42
C ALA A 274 -6.23 -15.22 -12.31
N THR A 275 -7.42 -15.63 -11.88
CA THR A 275 -7.82 -17.05 -11.77
C THR A 275 -7.69 -17.77 -13.11
N GLY A 276 -8.02 -17.09 -14.22
CA GLY A 276 -7.86 -17.64 -15.56
C GLY A 276 -6.42 -18.06 -15.87
N LEU A 277 -5.43 -17.25 -15.48
CA LEU A 277 -4.01 -17.57 -15.66
C LEU A 277 -3.57 -18.70 -14.74
N ALA A 278 -4.04 -18.72 -13.48
CA ALA A 278 -3.76 -19.82 -12.57
C ALA A 278 -4.26 -21.17 -13.14
N LEU A 279 -5.49 -21.20 -13.66
CA LEU A 279 -6.06 -22.40 -14.30
C LEU A 279 -5.30 -22.81 -15.58
N GLU A 280 -4.80 -21.84 -16.36
CA GLU A 280 -3.96 -22.11 -17.53
C GLU A 280 -2.64 -22.79 -17.09
N LEU A 281 -1.95 -22.25 -16.09
CA LEU A 281 -0.71 -22.82 -15.54
C LEU A 281 -0.91 -24.24 -15.02
N GLU A 282 -1.95 -24.47 -14.22
CA GLU A 282 -2.28 -25.80 -13.68
C GLU A 282 -2.59 -26.80 -14.80
N SER A 283 -3.25 -26.36 -15.88
CA SER A 283 -3.56 -27.22 -17.02
C SER A 283 -2.32 -27.67 -17.80
N GLU A 284 -1.24 -26.89 -17.72
CA GLU A 284 0.09 -27.20 -18.28
C GLU A 284 0.95 -28.00 -17.28
N GLY A 285 0.41 -28.35 -16.11
CA GLY A 285 1.05 -29.20 -15.12
C GLY A 285 1.84 -28.47 -14.03
N ALA A 286 1.71 -27.14 -13.93
CA ALA A 286 2.30 -26.38 -12.84
C ALA A 286 1.63 -26.71 -11.49
N VAL A 287 2.44 -26.73 -10.43
CA VAL A 287 2.02 -26.77 -9.03
C VAL A 287 2.29 -25.39 -8.45
N LEU A 288 1.21 -24.64 -8.16
CA LEU A 288 1.30 -23.24 -7.78
C LEU A 288 1.55 -23.08 -6.27
N SER A 289 2.46 -22.18 -5.92
CA SER A 289 2.72 -21.75 -4.54
C SER A 289 2.45 -20.25 -4.38
N GLU A 290 1.73 -19.88 -3.33
CA GLU A 290 1.47 -18.49 -2.95
C GLU A 290 2.78 -17.78 -2.55
N LEU A 291 3.03 -16.60 -3.12
CA LEU A 291 4.26 -15.83 -2.93
C LEU A 291 4.07 -14.33 -2.65
N SER A 292 2.87 -13.76 -2.72
CA SER A 292 2.68 -12.31 -2.56
C SER A 292 3.34 -11.76 -1.28
N THR A 293 3.11 -12.39 -0.13
CA THR A 293 3.76 -11.99 1.15
C THR A 293 5.29 -12.15 1.13
N ALA A 294 5.80 -13.21 0.47
CA ALA A 294 7.24 -13.47 0.41
C ALA A 294 7.96 -12.45 -0.47
N LEU A 295 7.36 -12.08 -1.59
CA LEU A 295 7.86 -11.02 -2.47
C LEU A 295 7.74 -9.65 -1.81
N GLY A 296 6.67 -9.40 -1.05
CA GLY A 296 6.58 -8.22 -0.18
C GLY A 296 7.77 -8.12 0.78
N HIS A 297 8.03 -9.20 1.53
CA HIS A 297 9.17 -9.26 2.44
C HIS A 297 10.53 -9.14 1.72
N TRP A 298 10.68 -9.72 0.53
CA TRP A 298 11.89 -9.57 -0.30
C TRP A 298 12.18 -8.11 -0.69
N ARG A 299 11.14 -7.29 -0.93
CA ARG A 299 11.31 -5.84 -1.14
C ARG A 299 11.70 -5.15 0.15
N ASP A 300 10.93 -5.38 1.22
CA ASP A 300 11.09 -4.67 2.50
C ASP A 300 12.52 -4.77 3.07
N ILE A 301 13.13 -5.95 3.06
CA ILE A 301 14.49 -6.14 3.59
C ILE A 301 15.58 -5.47 2.73
N ARG A 302 15.23 -5.07 1.51
CA ARG A 302 16.12 -4.46 0.53
C ARG A 302 15.86 -2.98 0.32
N ASP A 303 14.78 -2.44 0.86
CA ASP A 303 14.40 -1.05 0.62
C ASP A 303 15.46 -0.06 1.12
N HIS A 304 16.30 -0.44 2.09
CA HIS A 304 17.49 0.34 2.48
C HIS A 304 18.46 0.63 1.33
N GLU A 305 18.48 -0.19 0.27
CA GLU A 305 19.29 0.07 -0.92
C GLU A 305 18.84 1.34 -1.67
N ASP A 306 17.60 1.78 -1.46
CA ASP A 306 16.97 2.94 -2.08
C ASP A 306 16.82 4.12 -1.06
N LEU A 307 17.54 4.09 0.06
CA LEU A 307 17.45 5.05 1.18
C LEU A 307 17.54 6.52 0.75
N GLY A 308 18.42 6.86 -0.20
CA GLY A 308 18.54 8.23 -0.70
C GLY A 308 17.20 8.77 -1.24
N PHE A 309 16.43 7.92 -1.93
CA PHE A 309 15.10 8.31 -2.40
C PHE A 309 14.10 8.40 -1.25
N GLN A 310 14.13 7.47 -0.31
CA GLN A 310 13.22 7.50 0.86
C GLN A 310 13.38 8.77 1.69
N ILE A 311 14.62 9.23 1.90
CA ILE A 311 14.90 10.51 2.56
C ILE A 311 14.24 11.66 1.78
N VAL A 312 14.45 11.72 0.46
CA VAL A 312 13.86 12.78 -0.38
C VAL A 312 12.33 12.76 -0.31
N ALA A 313 11.71 11.57 -0.36
CA ALA A 313 10.26 11.41 -0.27
C ALA A 313 9.74 11.87 1.09
N ALA A 314 10.38 11.47 2.19
CA ALA A 314 10.02 11.87 3.55
C ALA A 314 10.09 13.39 3.74
N ARG A 315 11.20 14.02 3.28
CA ARG A 315 11.38 15.48 3.37
C ARG A 315 10.35 16.25 2.54
N CYS A 316 10.03 15.74 1.35
CA CYS A 316 9.01 16.35 0.50
C CYS A 316 7.62 16.24 1.13
N SER A 317 7.23 15.06 1.64
CA SER A 317 5.93 14.85 2.29
C SER A 317 5.75 15.77 3.49
N VAL A 318 6.73 15.83 4.41
CA VAL A 318 6.59 16.69 5.60
C VAL A 318 6.46 18.16 5.23
N PHE A 319 7.27 18.63 4.28
CA PHE A 319 7.16 20.00 3.80
C PHE A 319 5.78 20.27 3.19
N ALA A 320 5.33 19.44 2.24
CA ALA A 320 4.12 19.71 1.49
C ALA A 320 2.85 19.65 2.36
N ILE A 321 2.76 18.66 3.26
CA ILE A 321 1.61 18.49 4.14
C ILE A 321 1.53 19.62 5.17
N GLU A 322 2.64 19.94 5.84
CA GLU A 322 2.61 20.98 6.88
C GLU A 322 2.39 22.37 6.32
N GLU A 323 2.95 22.70 5.14
CA GLU A 323 2.67 23.99 4.49
C GLU A 323 1.21 24.09 4.01
N ALA A 324 0.61 22.99 3.53
CA ALA A 324 -0.81 22.98 3.15
C ALA A 324 -1.74 23.16 4.36
N LEU A 325 -1.45 22.48 5.49
CA LEU A 325 -2.23 22.63 6.72
C LEU A 325 -2.05 24.00 7.36
N LYS A 326 -0.84 24.55 7.33
CA LYS A 326 -0.57 25.92 7.79
C LYS A 326 -1.38 26.95 6.99
N TRP A 327 -1.42 26.80 5.66
CA TRP A 327 -2.28 27.65 4.83
C TRP A 327 -3.77 27.53 5.21
N ALA A 328 -4.24 26.32 5.51
CA ALA A 328 -5.62 26.08 5.92
C ALA A 328 -5.94 26.74 7.28
N GLU A 329 -5.01 26.66 8.24
CA GLU A 329 -5.10 27.33 9.54
C GLU A 329 -5.19 28.86 9.37
N GLU A 330 -4.24 29.46 8.66
CA GLU A 330 -4.20 30.90 8.39
C GLU A 330 -5.47 31.39 7.65
N SER A 331 -6.00 30.58 6.73
CA SER A 331 -7.22 30.91 5.98
C SER A 331 -8.47 30.87 6.86
N LEU A 332 -8.57 29.89 7.76
CA LEU A 332 -9.64 29.82 8.77
C LEU A 332 -9.58 31.01 9.73
N GLU A 333 -8.40 31.35 10.24
CA GLU A 333 -8.21 32.51 11.13
C GLU A 333 -8.58 33.84 10.45
N ALA A 334 -8.37 33.93 9.14
CA ALA A 334 -8.77 35.08 8.32
C ALA A 334 -10.27 35.09 7.96
N GLY A 335 -11.04 34.05 8.33
CA GLY A 335 -12.46 33.92 8.01
C GLY A 335 -12.73 33.67 6.52
N LEU A 336 -11.79 33.04 5.81
CA LEU A 336 -11.96 32.67 4.41
C LEU A 336 -12.71 31.34 4.29
N GLU A 337 -13.60 31.25 3.31
CA GLU A 337 -14.23 29.99 2.92
C GLU A 337 -13.41 29.30 1.83
N PHE A 338 -13.18 28.01 1.98
CA PHE A 338 -12.45 27.16 1.04
C PHE A 338 -12.92 25.71 1.18
N THR A 339 -12.35 24.80 0.39
CA THR A 339 -12.76 23.40 0.31
C THR A 339 -11.60 22.45 0.56
N GLU A 340 -11.87 21.15 0.75
CA GLU A 340 -10.81 20.13 0.79
C GLU A 340 -9.96 20.12 -0.50
N LEU A 341 -10.57 20.40 -1.66
CA LEU A 341 -9.85 20.51 -2.93
C LEU A 341 -8.84 21.66 -2.96
N ASP A 342 -9.12 22.77 -2.27
CA ASP A 342 -8.17 23.88 -2.17
C ASP A 342 -6.94 23.50 -1.33
N ILE A 343 -7.14 22.78 -0.22
CA ILE A 343 -6.03 22.24 0.58
C ILE A 343 -5.19 21.26 -0.26
N TYR A 344 -5.86 20.37 -1.01
CA TYR A 344 -5.17 19.43 -1.89
C TYR A 344 -4.36 20.14 -2.97
N ALA A 345 -4.90 21.19 -3.58
CA ALA A 345 -4.17 21.99 -4.56
C ALA A 345 -2.89 22.60 -3.94
N ARG A 346 -2.96 23.11 -2.70
CA ARG A 346 -1.77 23.58 -1.98
C ARG A 346 -0.74 22.48 -1.73
N TYR A 347 -1.17 21.30 -1.33
CA TYR A 347 -0.30 20.15 -1.15
C TYR A 347 0.47 19.82 -2.44
N VAL A 348 -0.22 19.74 -3.58
CA VAL A 348 0.39 19.47 -4.88
C VAL A 348 1.36 20.59 -5.30
N ASP A 349 0.97 21.86 -5.13
CA ASP A 349 1.84 23.00 -5.42
C ASP A 349 3.14 22.95 -4.60
N LYS A 350 3.05 22.54 -3.33
CA LYS A 350 4.21 22.46 -2.43
C LYS A 350 5.15 21.30 -2.76
N ILE A 351 4.67 20.22 -3.35
CA ILE A 351 5.55 19.18 -3.93
C ILE A 351 6.38 19.77 -5.08
N VAL A 352 5.75 20.54 -5.96
CA VAL A 352 6.43 21.17 -7.11
C VAL A 352 7.44 22.22 -6.64
N GLU A 353 7.07 23.03 -5.65
CA GLU A 353 7.96 24.01 -5.00
C GLU A 353 9.19 23.30 -4.40
N PHE A 354 8.98 22.29 -3.56
CA PHE A 354 10.06 21.54 -2.92
C PHE A 354 11.04 20.96 -3.93
N ARG A 355 10.52 20.34 -5.00
CA ARG A 355 11.33 19.76 -6.08
C ARG A 355 12.18 20.83 -6.79
N THR A 356 11.58 21.99 -7.07
CA THR A 356 12.21 23.08 -7.81
C THR A 356 13.30 23.75 -7.00
N ASP A 357 12.98 24.12 -5.76
CA ASP A 357 13.89 24.85 -4.87
C ASP A 357 15.13 24.02 -4.49
N ASN A 358 14.97 22.70 -4.41
CA ASN A 358 16.06 21.79 -4.09
C ASN A 358 16.76 21.19 -5.32
N VAL A 359 16.38 21.61 -6.54
CA VAL A 359 16.97 21.18 -7.82
C VAL A 359 17.04 19.65 -7.92
N ILE A 360 15.90 18.99 -7.68
CA ILE A 360 15.82 17.53 -7.65
C ILE A 360 15.70 16.99 -9.09
N PRO A 361 16.63 16.11 -9.56
CA PRO A 361 16.75 15.76 -10.98
C PRO A 361 15.78 14.66 -11.45
N PHE A 362 14.91 14.17 -10.58
CA PHE A 362 13.93 13.11 -10.86
C PHE A 362 12.51 13.56 -10.51
N ALA A 363 11.52 12.75 -10.85
CA ALA A 363 10.12 13.09 -10.61
C ALA A 363 9.73 12.78 -9.16
N ILE A 364 8.90 13.67 -8.60
CA ILE A 364 8.19 13.48 -7.33
C ILE A 364 6.72 13.71 -7.65
N GLU A 365 5.89 12.71 -7.39
CA GLU A 365 4.47 12.71 -7.73
C GLU A 365 3.66 12.38 -6.47
N PRO A 366 2.42 12.87 -6.36
CA PRO A 366 1.49 12.36 -5.35
C PRO A 366 1.35 10.83 -5.49
N TYR A 367 1.42 10.12 -4.36
CA TYR A 367 1.25 8.67 -4.33
C TYR A 367 -0.20 8.30 -4.00
N PHE A 368 -0.67 8.76 -2.85
CA PHE A 368 -2.07 8.74 -2.44
C PHE A 368 -2.38 9.99 -1.61
N THR A 369 -3.65 10.29 -1.44
CA THR A 369 -4.08 11.38 -0.55
C THR A 369 -5.45 11.09 0.01
N ASN A 370 -5.51 10.97 1.33
CA ASN A 370 -6.72 11.09 2.11
C ASN A 370 -6.77 12.47 2.74
N LEU A 371 -7.87 13.16 2.54
CA LEU A 371 -8.17 14.40 3.23
C LEU A 371 -9.60 14.30 3.72
N HIS A 372 -9.76 14.34 5.04
CA HIS A 372 -11.09 14.39 5.62
C HIS A 372 -11.17 15.46 6.69
N SER A 373 -12.14 16.35 6.51
CA SER A 373 -12.62 17.24 7.55
C SER A 373 -13.65 16.51 8.41
N SER A 374 -13.53 16.63 9.72
CA SER A 374 -14.29 15.80 10.65
C SER A 374 -15.81 16.00 10.61
N ASN A 375 -16.27 17.12 10.05
CA ASN A 375 -17.68 17.42 9.78
C ASN A 375 -18.23 16.79 8.48
N ARG A 376 -17.37 16.20 7.63
CA ARG A 376 -17.77 15.46 6.43
C ARG A 376 -17.95 13.97 6.73
N MET A 377 -16.86 13.33 7.17
CA MET A 377 -16.81 11.92 7.54
C MET A 377 -15.56 11.61 8.36
N LEU A 378 -15.59 10.49 9.07
CA LEU A 378 -14.44 10.00 9.85
C LEU A 378 -13.71 8.86 9.15
N PHE A 379 -14.23 8.35 8.03
CA PHE A 379 -13.52 7.38 7.21
C PHE A 379 -12.47 8.07 6.32
N PRO A 380 -11.36 7.38 5.97
CA PRO A 380 -10.52 7.82 4.87
C PRO A 380 -11.34 8.12 3.61
N GLY A 381 -11.01 9.22 2.95
CA GLY A 381 -11.71 9.76 1.79
C GLY A 381 -10.74 10.62 0.96
N PRO A 382 -10.80 10.60 -0.37
CA PRO A 382 -10.12 11.61 -1.16
C PRO A 382 -10.70 12.99 -0.86
N PRO A 383 -9.95 14.08 -1.12
CA PRO A 383 -10.48 15.43 -1.05
C PRO A 383 -11.64 15.61 -2.03
N VAL A 384 -12.73 16.23 -1.59
CA VAL A 384 -13.88 16.56 -2.44
C VAL A 384 -14.25 18.04 -2.32
N ASP A 385 -15.22 18.49 -3.12
CA ASP A 385 -15.80 19.84 -3.02
C ASP A 385 -16.67 19.96 -1.75
N PHE A 386 -16.05 19.83 -0.58
CA PHE A 386 -16.67 19.95 0.73
C PHE A 386 -16.17 21.21 1.44
N PRO A 387 -17.07 22.06 1.95
CA PRO A 387 -16.71 23.33 2.55
C PRO A 387 -16.00 23.16 3.90
N ILE A 388 -14.91 23.89 4.06
CA ILE A 388 -14.15 24.04 5.31
C ILE A 388 -14.48 25.41 5.91
N ASN A 389 -14.87 25.41 7.18
CA ASN A 389 -15.35 26.61 7.86
C ASN A 389 -15.17 26.51 9.39
N ASP A 390 -15.76 27.45 10.13
CA ASP A 390 -15.67 27.52 11.59
C ASP A 390 -16.24 26.31 12.33
N ASP A 391 -17.11 25.52 11.70
CA ASP A 391 -17.68 24.30 12.28
C ASP A 391 -16.73 23.10 12.19
N THR A 392 -15.75 23.12 11.29
CA THR A 392 -14.74 22.06 11.14
C THR A 392 -13.89 21.93 12.41
N LYS A 393 -13.94 20.76 13.06
CA LYS A 393 -13.23 20.51 14.34
C LYS A 393 -11.85 19.89 14.18
N CYS A 394 -11.62 19.21 13.07
CA CYS A 394 -10.31 18.71 12.70
C CYS A 394 -10.21 18.60 11.17
N ILE A 395 -9.02 18.82 10.64
CA ILE A 395 -8.64 18.47 9.27
C ILE A 395 -7.48 17.49 9.39
N GLN A 396 -7.61 16.30 8.84
CA GLN A 396 -6.49 15.37 8.69
C GLN A 396 -6.07 15.30 7.23
N LEU A 397 -4.78 15.51 6.98
CA LEU A 397 -4.14 15.26 5.70
C LEU A 397 -3.17 14.10 5.88
N ASP A 398 -3.52 12.99 5.24
CA ASP A 398 -2.84 11.70 5.26
C ASP A 398 -2.45 11.38 3.82
N ALA A 399 -1.16 11.55 3.50
CA ALA A 399 -0.71 11.54 2.12
C ALA A 399 0.75 11.14 1.97
N GLY A 400 1.03 10.51 0.84
CA GLY A 400 2.36 10.10 0.41
C GLY A 400 2.79 10.76 -0.90
N VAL A 401 4.10 10.78 -1.13
CA VAL A 401 4.67 11.01 -2.47
C VAL A 401 5.39 9.75 -2.95
N ARG A 402 5.55 9.63 -4.26
CA ARG A 402 6.39 8.61 -4.90
C ARG A 402 7.48 9.28 -5.71
N ILE A 403 8.66 8.68 -5.69
CA ILE A 403 9.78 9.06 -6.55
C ILE A 403 9.84 8.10 -7.73
N THR A 404 9.88 8.66 -8.94
CA THR A 404 9.86 7.87 -10.17
C THR A 404 11.04 8.18 -11.10
N PHE A 405 11.51 7.14 -11.78
CA PHE A 405 12.43 7.21 -12.92
C PHE A 405 11.83 6.43 -14.08
N ASP A 406 11.64 7.07 -15.23
CA ASP A 406 11.08 6.43 -16.43
C ASP A 406 9.79 5.64 -16.15
N GLY A 407 8.93 6.17 -15.26
CA GLY A 407 7.68 5.53 -14.84
C GLY A 407 7.82 4.42 -13.78
N ILE A 408 9.03 4.13 -13.30
CA ILE A 408 9.29 3.15 -12.23
C ILE A 408 9.37 3.85 -10.88
N THR A 409 8.55 3.40 -9.93
CA THR A 409 8.63 3.83 -8.52
C THR A 409 9.88 3.25 -7.86
N VAL A 410 10.71 4.11 -7.27
CA VAL A 410 11.92 3.70 -6.52
C VAL A 410 11.82 3.95 -5.02
N ALA A 411 10.91 4.81 -4.59
CA ALA A 411 10.56 5.02 -3.19
C ALA A 411 9.18 5.67 -3.07
N THR A 412 8.51 5.43 -1.95
CA THR A 412 7.29 6.10 -1.50
C THR A 412 7.47 6.62 -0.08
N SER A 413 6.63 7.58 0.29
CA SER A 413 6.41 8.01 1.66
C SER A 413 4.96 7.80 2.06
N ASP A 414 4.73 7.75 3.36
CA ASP A 414 3.43 7.76 4.02
C ASP A 414 3.56 8.70 5.23
N MET A 415 2.59 9.59 5.38
CA MET A 415 2.60 10.57 6.46
C MET A 415 1.24 11.21 6.67
N ALA A 416 0.78 11.16 7.93
CA ALA A 416 -0.35 11.91 8.42
C ALA A 416 0.05 13.11 9.32
N ARG A 417 -0.65 14.23 9.11
CA ARG A 417 -0.71 15.39 10.01
C ARG A 417 -2.17 15.81 10.19
N SER A 418 -2.45 16.43 11.34
CA SER A 418 -3.78 16.98 11.63
C SER A 418 -3.72 18.43 12.06
N LEU A 419 -4.77 19.17 11.72
CA LEU A 419 -5.09 20.49 12.25
C LEU A 419 -6.29 20.37 13.21
N PRO A 420 -6.06 20.03 14.49
CA PRO A 420 -7.11 19.98 15.50
C PRO A 420 -7.56 21.39 15.92
N ARG A 421 -8.87 21.59 16.10
CA ARG A 421 -9.45 22.89 16.45
C ARG A 421 -10.19 22.95 17.78
N THR A 422 -10.32 21.83 18.48
CA THR A 422 -10.81 21.81 19.87
C THR A 422 -9.66 21.67 20.84
N ASP A 423 -9.79 22.18 22.07
CA ASP A 423 -8.72 22.12 23.07
C ASP A 423 -8.30 20.68 23.39
N GLY A 424 -9.28 19.77 23.54
CA GLY A 424 -9.01 18.36 23.77
C GLY A 424 -8.31 17.67 22.60
N ALA A 425 -8.67 18.01 21.36
CA ALA A 425 -7.99 17.44 20.19
C ALA A 425 -6.56 17.98 20.02
N LYS A 426 -6.32 19.26 20.35
CA LYS A 426 -4.97 19.85 20.35
C LYS A 426 -4.06 19.15 21.36
N GLU A 427 -4.55 18.98 22.58
CA GLU A 427 -3.81 18.25 23.63
C GLU A 427 -3.54 16.79 23.24
N ALA A 428 -4.53 16.09 22.68
CA ALA A 428 -4.35 14.72 22.22
C ALA A 428 -3.36 14.62 21.05
N TYR A 429 -3.39 15.56 20.10
CA TYR A 429 -2.48 15.57 18.95
C TYR A 429 -1.01 15.73 19.38
N GLU A 430 -0.74 16.66 20.30
CA GLU A 430 0.60 16.82 20.88
C GLU A 430 1.06 15.52 21.57
N PHE A 431 0.18 14.93 22.38
CA PHE A 431 0.47 13.67 23.05
C PHE A 431 0.70 12.50 22.07
N PHE A 432 -0.07 12.39 21.00
CA PHE A 432 0.10 11.30 20.02
C PHE A 432 1.42 11.41 19.25
N PHE A 433 1.96 12.61 19.04
CA PHE A 433 3.33 12.74 18.55
C PHE A 433 4.38 12.22 19.53
N ASP A 434 4.19 12.45 20.83
CA ASP A 434 5.07 11.86 21.85
C ASP A 434 4.95 10.32 21.84
N VAL A 435 3.75 9.78 21.65
CA VAL A 435 3.54 8.33 21.48
C VAL A 435 4.27 7.83 20.24
N VAL A 436 4.15 8.51 19.09
CA VAL A 436 4.85 8.09 17.86
C VAL A 436 6.36 8.11 18.06
N ARG A 437 6.91 9.19 18.61
CA ARG A 437 8.36 9.41 18.66
C ARG A 437 9.05 8.65 19.78
N GLU A 438 8.45 8.63 20.96
CA GLU A 438 9.03 7.98 22.14
C GLU A 438 8.43 6.59 22.37
N GLY A 439 7.11 6.48 22.24
CA GLY A 439 6.35 5.25 22.47
C GLY A 439 6.49 4.22 21.35
N ILE A 440 6.72 4.60 20.09
CA ILE A 440 6.93 3.67 18.97
C ILE A 440 8.38 3.73 18.51
N ILE A 441 8.82 4.86 17.94
CA ILE A 441 10.16 5.00 17.33
C ILE A 441 11.27 4.80 18.36
N GLY A 442 11.11 5.29 19.59
CA GLY A 442 12.07 5.09 20.68
C GLY A 442 12.33 3.62 21.03
N GLN A 443 11.44 2.71 20.64
CA GLN A 443 11.64 1.26 20.80
C GLN A 443 12.41 0.62 19.65
N LEU A 444 12.41 1.24 18.46
CA LEU A 444 12.93 0.64 17.23
C LEU A 444 14.45 0.57 17.25
N ARG A 445 14.98 -0.64 17.08
CA ARG A 445 16.42 -0.95 17.01
C ARG A 445 16.62 -2.35 16.42
N PRO A 446 17.83 -2.68 15.93
CA PRO A 446 18.10 -4.02 15.42
C PRO A 446 17.81 -5.10 16.47
N GLY A 447 17.18 -6.19 16.04
CA GLY A 447 16.81 -7.34 16.87
C GLY A 447 15.42 -7.26 17.52
N VAL A 448 14.69 -6.14 17.40
CA VAL A 448 13.32 -6.03 17.92
C VAL A 448 12.32 -6.69 16.97
N VAL A 449 11.34 -7.41 17.52
CA VAL A 449 10.27 -8.05 16.74
C VAL A 449 9.11 -7.08 16.54
N CYS A 450 8.53 -7.01 15.34
CA CYS A 450 7.44 -6.07 15.02
C CYS A 450 6.24 -6.15 16.01
N GLU A 451 5.81 -7.35 16.39
CA GLU A 451 4.71 -7.50 17.36
C GLU A 451 5.06 -6.99 18.77
N GLU A 452 6.33 -7.01 19.17
CA GLU A 452 6.77 -6.51 20.48
C GLU A 452 6.70 -4.98 20.56
N VAL A 453 6.96 -4.28 19.45
CA VAL A 453 6.81 -2.83 19.37
C VAL A 453 5.37 -2.44 19.68
N HIS A 454 4.41 -3.13 19.06
CA HIS A 454 2.99 -2.89 19.27
C HIS A 454 2.57 -3.05 20.74
N GLU A 455 3.02 -4.13 21.40
CA GLU A 455 2.74 -4.32 22.83
C GLU A 455 3.32 -3.19 23.68
N GLY A 456 4.57 -2.79 23.43
CA GLY A 456 5.20 -1.67 24.13
C GLY A 456 4.45 -0.34 23.91
N THR A 457 3.91 -0.11 22.72
CA THR A 457 3.11 1.09 22.41
C THR A 457 1.79 1.10 23.20
N LEU A 458 1.11 -0.04 23.32
CA LEU A 458 -0.10 -0.14 24.13
C LEU A 458 0.17 0.09 25.61
N ASP A 459 1.28 -0.45 26.13
CA ASP A 459 1.72 -0.20 27.50
C ASP A 459 2.03 1.29 27.72
N TYR A 460 2.63 1.97 26.74
CA TYR A 460 2.89 3.42 26.79
C TYR A 460 1.60 4.26 26.78
N LEU A 461 0.61 3.85 25.98
CA LEU A 461 -0.70 4.50 25.92
C LEU A 461 -1.53 4.29 27.19
N ALA A 462 -1.38 3.14 27.86
CA ALA A 462 -2.23 2.73 28.98
C ALA A 462 -2.29 3.77 30.11
N SER A 463 -1.17 4.44 30.44
CA SER A 463 -1.13 5.45 31.50
C SER A 463 -1.86 6.75 31.14
N HIS A 464 -2.21 6.95 29.88
CA HIS A 464 -2.78 8.18 29.35
C HIS A 464 -4.26 8.04 28.95
N LEU A 465 -4.80 6.81 28.93
CA LEU A 465 -6.20 6.55 28.56
C LEU A 465 -7.20 7.34 29.42
N LYS A 466 -6.94 7.44 30.73
CA LYS A 466 -7.78 8.25 31.63
C LYS A 466 -7.81 9.71 31.19
N ARG A 467 -6.66 10.27 30.79
CA ARG A 467 -6.60 11.65 30.30
C ARG A 467 -7.35 11.80 28.97
N MET A 468 -7.22 10.83 28.06
CA MET A 468 -7.98 10.81 26.80
C MET A 468 -9.50 10.82 27.04
N ILE A 469 -9.98 10.12 28.06
CA ILE A 469 -11.39 10.19 28.50
C ILE A 469 -11.73 11.59 29.03
N GLU A 470 -10.92 12.14 29.94
CA GLU A 470 -11.17 13.45 30.57
C GLU A 470 -11.24 14.59 29.53
N ILE A 471 -10.50 14.51 28.43
CA ILE A 471 -10.50 15.51 27.34
C ILE A 471 -11.48 15.17 26.20
N GLY A 472 -12.28 14.11 26.36
CA GLY A 472 -13.34 13.73 25.42
C GLY A 472 -12.86 12.98 24.17
N MET A 473 -11.61 12.52 24.14
CA MET A 473 -11.00 11.79 23.01
C MET A 473 -11.14 10.27 23.15
N LEU A 474 -11.74 9.76 24.23
CA LEU A 474 -12.05 8.34 24.40
C LEU A 474 -13.32 8.18 25.26
N GLY A 475 -14.09 7.11 25.04
CA GLY A 475 -15.25 6.78 25.85
C GLY A 475 -14.91 5.89 27.04
N GLU A 476 -15.59 6.08 28.17
CA GLU A 476 -15.40 5.24 29.37
C GLU A 476 -15.74 3.77 29.13
N ASP A 477 -16.69 3.49 28.24
CA ASP A 477 -17.18 2.14 27.92
C ASP A 477 -16.38 1.45 26.79
N VAL A 478 -15.37 2.10 26.22
CA VAL A 478 -14.58 1.54 25.13
C VAL A 478 -13.55 0.57 25.70
N ASP A 479 -13.61 -0.71 25.29
CA ASP A 479 -12.52 -1.66 25.53
C ASP A 479 -11.35 -1.35 24.59
N PHE A 480 -10.58 -0.33 24.96
CA PHE A 480 -9.49 0.21 24.16
C PHE A 480 -8.48 -0.88 23.77
N ASN A 481 -8.10 -1.73 24.71
CA ASN A 481 -7.11 -2.77 24.46
C ASN A 481 -7.62 -3.76 23.40
N THR A 482 -8.85 -4.24 23.53
CA THR A 482 -9.39 -5.20 22.55
C THR A 482 -9.57 -4.57 21.17
N GLU A 483 -10.05 -3.33 21.10
CA GLU A 483 -10.33 -2.68 19.81
C GLU A 483 -9.04 -2.19 19.13
N TYR A 484 -8.13 -1.56 19.86
CA TYR A 484 -6.91 -1.00 19.28
C TYR A 484 -5.91 -2.08 18.87
N ARG A 485 -5.88 -3.26 19.53
CA ARG A 485 -5.04 -4.42 19.13
C ARG A 485 -5.32 -4.95 17.72
N LYS A 486 -6.46 -4.57 17.13
CA LYS A 486 -6.81 -4.93 15.75
C LYS A 486 -6.17 -3.97 14.73
N ARG A 487 -5.57 -2.85 15.16
CA ARG A 487 -4.76 -1.94 14.34
C ARG A 487 -3.28 -2.28 14.40
N ASN A 488 -2.53 -1.80 13.41
CA ASN A 488 -1.08 -1.68 13.52
C ASN A 488 -0.73 -0.32 14.17
N VAL A 489 0.52 -0.15 14.59
CA VAL A 489 1.08 1.14 15.05
C VAL A 489 2.19 1.63 14.11
N GLY A 490 2.09 1.24 12.84
CA GLY A 490 3.13 1.40 11.83
C GLY A 490 3.40 0.14 11.04
N HIS A 491 4.26 0.28 10.05
CA HIS A 491 4.65 -0.78 9.11
C HIS A 491 5.98 -0.44 8.45
N LEU A 492 6.62 -1.44 7.84
CA LEU A 492 7.73 -1.15 6.93
C LEU A 492 7.23 -0.38 5.70
N MET A 493 8.16 0.29 5.03
CA MET A 493 7.92 1.13 3.87
C MET A 493 9.02 0.91 2.84
N GLY A 494 8.73 1.29 1.59
CA GLY A 494 9.64 1.04 0.48
C GLY A 494 9.20 1.69 -0.82
N LYS A 495 9.03 0.87 -1.85
CA LYS A 495 8.38 1.27 -3.12
C LYS A 495 6.85 1.34 -3.03
N GLN A 496 6.29 0.91 -1.90
CA GLN A 496 4.91 1.03 -1.48
C GLN A 496 4.86 0.84 0.05
N GLU A 497 3.67 0.95 0.65
CA GLU A 497 3.43 0.48 2.02
C GLU A 497 3.62 -1.04 2.13
N SER A 498 4.27 -1.47 3.23
CA SER A 498 4.39 -2.90 3.51
C SER A 498 3.13 -3.44 4.15
N PHE A 499 2.61 -4.50 3.52
CA PHE A 499 1.59 -5.37 4.11
C PHE A 499 2.14 -6.75 4.47
N ALA A 500 3.45 -6.94 4.32
CA ALA A 500 4.15 -8.17 4.72
C ALA A 500 4.70 -8.07 6.15
N ASN A 501 5.07 -6.86 6.59
CA ASN A 501 5.71 -6.63 7.88
C ASN A 501 5.11 -5.38 8.57
N GLU A 502 4.03 -5.58 9.31
CA GLU A 502 3.36 -4.53 10.11
C GLU A 502 3.83 -4.55 11.58
N LEU A 503 3.84 -3.41 12.26
CA LEU A 503 4.02 -3.30 13.71
C LEU A 503 2.69 -3.65 14.41
N ARG A 504 2.36 -4.93 14.42
CA ARG A 504 1.06 -5.47 14.83
C ARG A 504 1.16 -6.90 15.38
N PRO A 505 0.23 -7.36 16.26
CA PRO A 505 0.23 -8.74 16.73
C PRO A 505 0.21 -9.76 15.59
N GLY A 506 1.05 -10.80 15.68
CA GLY A 506 1.18 -11.85 14.67
C GLY A 506 2.30 -11.63 13.65
N TYR A 507 2.88 -10.42 13.57
CA TYR A 507 4.00 -10.12 12.68
C TYR A 507 5.33 -10.33 13.42
N LYS A 508 6.03 -11.40 13.04
CA LYS A 508 7.26 -11.87 13.72
C LYS A 508 8.56 -11.47 13.04
N HIS A 509 8.49 -10.53 12.12
CA HIS A 509 9.69 -10.01 11.49
C HIS A 509 10.57 -9.34 12.55
N VAL A 510 11.87 -9.61 12.46
CA VAL A 510 12.89 -9.02 13.32
C VAL A 510 13.50 -7.86 12.54
N LEU A 511 13.38 -6.66 13.09
CA LEU A 511 13.96 -5.45 12.52
C LEU A 511 15.49 -5.52 12.55
N ASP A 512 16.13 -4.95 11.54
CA ASP A 512 17.59 -4.92 11.41
C ASP A 512 18.06 -3.51 11.03
N VAL A 513 19.38 -3.31 11.00
CA VAL A 513 19.97 -2.14 10.36
C VAL A 513 19.52 -2.10 8.91
N GLY A 514 19.04 -0.93 8.48
CA GLY A 514 18.43 -0.74 7.17
C GLY A 514 16.90 -0.77 7.18
N SER A 515 16.24 -1.28 8.23
CA SER A 515 14.77 -1.24 8.28
C SER A 515 14.28 0.21 8.17
N PHE A 516 13.32 0.42 7.27
CA PHE A 516 12.67 1.70 7.00
C PHE A 516 11.16 1.50 7.09
N GLY A 517 10.46 2.47 7.68
CA GLY A 517 9.03 2.35 7.90
C GLY A 517 8.35 3.64 8.30
N ALA A 518 7.06 3.53 8.55
CA ALA A 518 6.25 4.56 9.19
C ALA A 518 5.80 4.09 10.57
N ALA A 519 5.67 5.02 11.50
CA ALA A 519 5.10 4.80 12.82
C ALA A 519 3.90 5.72 12.97
N GLU A 520 2.72 5.15 13.24
CA GLU A 520 1.47 5.89 13.19
C GLU A 520 0.58 5.65 14.42
N ILE A 521 -0.18 6.69 14.76
CA ILE A 521 -1.33 6.64 15.66
C ILE A 521 -2.52 7.27 14.93
N PRO A 522 -3.38 6.45 14.29
CA PRO A 522 -4.68 6.90 13.83
C PRO A 522 -5.66 6.91 15.00
N TRP A 523 -6.30 8.06 15.24
CA TRP A 523 -7.23 8.25 16.35
C TRP A 523 -8.51 8.94 15.90
N ARG A 524 -9.59 8.17 15.77
CA ARG A 524 -10.89 8.64 15.28
C ARG A 524 -11.94 8.44 16.35
N TYR A 525 -12.39 9.54 16.94
CA TYR A 525 -13.36 9.49 18.04
C TYR A 525 -14.18 10.78 18.10
N GLY A 526 -15.51 10.65 18.23
CA GLY A 526 -16.41 11.79 18.32
C GLY A 526 -16.52 12.51 16.98
N ASP A 527 -16.20 13.79 16.97
CA ASP A 527 -16.20 14.67 15.82
C ASP A 527 -14.76 15.06 15.41
N VAL A 528 -13.79 14.21 15.69
CA VAL A 528 -12.36 14.44 15.43
C VAL A 528 -11.73 13.18 14.83
N ALA A 529 -10.93 13.38 13.78
CA ALA A 529 -10.02 12.38 13.25
C ALA A 529 -8.59 12.95 13.30
N ILE A 530 -7.75 12.35 14.14
CA ILE A 530 -6.36 12.73 14.34
C ILE A 530 -5.48 11.66 13.71
N GLY A 531 -4.54 12.09 12.88
CA GLY A 531 -3.46 11.27 12.36
C GLY A 531 -2.13 11.89 12.74
N THR A 532 -1.30 11.12 13.43
CA THR A 532 0.10 11.46 13.69
C THR A 532 0.96 10.32 13.19
N GLU A 533 1.92 10.64 12.34
CA GLU A 533 2.77 9.63 11.73
C GLU A 533 4.15 10.19 11.40
N ASP A 534 5.21 9.43 11.66
CA ASP A 534 6.55 9.80 11.24
C ASP A 534 7.27 8.62 10.58
N LEU A 535 8.01 8.94 9.52
CA LEU A 535 8.89 8.01 8.83
C LEU A 535 10.20 7.85 9.59
N TRP A 536 10.67 6.62 9.70
CA TRP A 536 11.86 6.26 10.48
C TRP A 536 12.79 5.34 9.71
N TYR A 537 14.08 5.39 10.05
CA TYR A 537 15.12 4.52 9.50
C TYR A 537 16.03 4.03 10.62
N ILE A 538 16.28 2.72 10.70
CA ILE A 538 17.23 2.14 11.66
C ILE A 538 18.63 2.15 11.04
N GLY A 539 19.47 3.08 11.48
CA GLY A 539 20.89 3.12 11.13
C GLY A 539 21.76 2.24 12.02
N SER A 540 23.06 2.25 11.75
CA SER A 540 24.03 1.44 12.49
C SER A 540 24.29 1.95 13.92
N ASP A 541 24.03 3.23 14.18
CA ASP A 541 24.26 3.90 15.46
C ASP A 541 22.96 4.24 16.22
N ARG A 542 21.90 4.62 15.50
CA ARG A 542 20.59 5.00 16.05
C ARG A 542 19.47 4.86 15.04
N THR A 543 18.24 5.05 15.52
CA THR A 543 17.06 5.24 14.67
C THR A 543 16.86 6.72 14.37
N TYR A 544 16.68 7.05 13.10
CA TYR A 544 16.50 8.39 12.58
C TYR A 544 15.02 8.64 12.28
N ILE A 545 14.52 9.84 12.59
CA ILE A 545 13.17 10.28 12.23
C ILE A 545 13.28 11.18 10.99
N LEU A 546 12.91 10.67 9.81
CA LEU A 546 13.17 11.33 8.53
C LEU A 546 12.21 12.50 8.25
N SER A 547 10.99 12.43 8.81
CA SER A 547 9.91 13.38 8.60
C SER A 547 9.74 14.41 9.73
N LYS A 548 10.73 14.56 10.61
CA LYS A 548 10.71 15.63 11.63
C LYS A 548 11.23 16.94 11.02
N ARG A 549 10.53 18.06 11.18
CA ARG A 549 11.08 19.37 10.80
C ARG A 549 11.96 19.97 11.89
#